data_AF-A0A8J3KK08-F1
#
_entry.id   AF-A0A8J3KK08-F1
#
_cell.length_a   1.000
_cell.length_b   1.000
_cell.length_c   1.000
_cell.angle_alpha   90.00
_cell.angle_beta   90.00
_cell.angle_gamma   90.00
#
_symmetry.space_group_name_H-M   'P 1'
#
loop_
_entity.id
_entity.type
_entity.pdbx_description
1 polymer ?
#
loop_
_entity_poly.entity_id
_entity_poly.type
_entity_poly.pdbx_seq_one_letter_code
_entity_poly.pdbx_strand_id
1 'polypeptide(L)'
;MANQNDRANRTPMKVLVSLVAFGITFLATYVFEALGTHPDVLVGFGASLFVAGVTFVVQFLYDVERRLDKMEEQLSRHSAENEARINEGFQRISEATHLFSLVEASAMQTDAITQLVGNSVRIKPSPQLVFDLAQTEIQRLSEMLKTLGDSGDLTYDGEDRDWLLGLTKHVNHSLDAISTTLDVGGQDYFDGSLWQSDLGQRYLEAQRDAIRRNVRVRRIFILDRAELVEDENFRRVIGMHHDIEIEVRALDPTRFPRQFIPPFGDFIVFDGVVSYQTSPSAPVTDLNRATIASTQLITNPVKVQRNVDRFNDLWKVAAPLT
;
A
#
# COMPACT_ATOMS: atom_id res chain seq x y z
N MET A 1 48.39 -4.62 18.81
CA MET A 1 48.48 -4.39 17.36
C MET A 1 49.94 -4.13 16.99
N ALA A 2 50.75 -5.19 16.91
CA ALA A 2 52.17 -5.11 16.60
C ALA A 2 52.55 -6.21 15.59
N ASN A 3 53.22 -5.77 14.52
CA ASN A 3 54.02 -6.51 13.54
C ASN A 3 53.37 -7.68 12.79
N GLN A 4 52.42 -7.37 11.89
CA GLN A 4 52.15 -8.22 10.71
C GLN A 4 53.02 -7.84 9.49
N ASN A 5 53.66 -6.66 9.50
CA ASN A 5 54.54 -6.19 8.42
C ASN A 5 55.95 -6.82 8.38
N ASP A 6 56.39 -7.50 9.44
CA ASP A 6 57.76 -8.06 9.51
C ASP A 6 57.95 -9.38 8.76
N ARG A 7 56.88 -10.09 8.41
CA ARG A 7 56.98 -11.41 7.75
C ARG A 7 56.96 -11.33 6.22
N ALA A 8 56.30 -10.32 5.64
CA ALA A 8 56.20 -10.16 4.19
C ALA A 8 57.55 -9.79 3.53
N ASN A 9 58.44 -9.10 4.25
CA ASN A 9 59.74 -8.67 3.72
C ASN A 9 60.84 -9.74 3.73
N ARG A 10 60.59 -10.94 4.29
CA ARG A 10 61.63 -11.98 4.41
C ARG A 10 61.75 -12.88 3.19
N THR A 11 60.71 -13.05 2.38
CA THR A 11 60.75 -13.88 1.16
C THR A 11 61.59 -13.28 0.02
N PRO A 12 61.43 -11.99 -0.38
CA PRO A 12 62.30 -11.41 -1.39
C PRO A 12 63.75 -11.29 -0.91
N MET A 13 63.96 -11.04 0.39
CA MET A 13 65.29 -11.02 1.00
C MET A 13 65.98 -12.39 0.91
N LYS A 14 65.25 -13.49 1.13
CA LYS A 14 65.81 -14.85 1.01
C LYS A 14 66.20 -15.20 -0.43
N VAL A 15 65.39 -14.78 -1.41
CA VAL A 15 65.70 -14.95 -2.84
C VAL A 15 66.92 -14.11 -3.23
N LEU A 16 66.98 -12.85 -2.78
CA LEU A 16 68.12 -11.97 -3.04
C LEU A 16 69.42 -12.53 -2.44
N VAL A 17 69.37 -13.01 -1.20
CA VAL A 17 70.54 -13.57 -0.50
C VAL A 17 71.05 -14.85 -1.19
N SER A 18 70.16 -15.70 -1.70
CA SER A 18 70.55 -16.91 -2.43
C SER A 18 71.10 -16.61 -3.82
N LEU A 19 70.57 -15.61 -4.52
CA LEU A 19 71.07 -15.17 -5.83
C LEU A 19 72.46 -14.52 -5.71
N VAL A 20 72.67 -13.73 -4.65
CA VAL A 20 73.98 -13.16 -4.31
C VAL A 20 74.97 -14.25 -3.91
N ALA A 21 74.58 -15.23 -3.08
CA ALA A 21 75.45 -16.34 -2.72
C ALA A 21 75.84 -17.20 -3.93
N PHE A 22 74.92 -17.42 -4.86
CA PHE A 22 75.18 -18.12 -6.12
C PHE A 22 76.18 -17.35 -6.99
N GLY A 23 75.98 -16.03 -7.14
CA GLY A 23 76.88 -15.16 -7.88
C GLY A 23 78.31 -15.13 -7.30
N ILE A 24 78.44 -15.06 -5.97
CA ILE A 24 79.74 -15.12 -5.28
C ILE A 24 80.41 -16.48 -5.50
N THR A 25 79.65 -17.57 -5.45
CA THR A 25 80.18 -18.92 -5.65
C THR A 25 80.65 -19.11 -7.09
N PHE A 26 79.88 -18.66 -8.09
CA PHE A 26 80.27 -18.70 -9.50
C PHE A 26 81.58 -17.93 -9.75
N LEU A 27 81.72 -16.74 -9.14
CA LEU A 27 82.93 -15.93 -9.24
C LEU A 27 84.12 -16.63 -8.57
N ALA A 28 83.91 -17.24 -7.40
CA ALA A 28 84.95 -18.00 -6.72
C ALA A 28 85.39 -19.21 -7.56
N THR A 29 84.46 -19.98 -8.12
CA THR A 29 84.74 -21.11 -9.02
C THR A 29 85.61 -20.69 -10.21
N TYR A 30 85.27 -19.57 -10.86
CA TYR A 30 86.04 -19.04 -12.00
C TYR A 30 87.46 -18.60 -11.60
N VAL A 31 87.62 -18.01 -10.41
CA VAL A 31 88.91 -17.57 -9.88
C VAL A 31 89.79 -18.76 -9.47
N PHE A 32 89.21 -19.81 -8.89
CA PHE A 32 89.94 -21.03 -8.51
C PHE A 32 90.39 -21.85 -9.72
N GLU A 33 89.57 -21.90 -10.77
CA GLU A 33 89.95 -22.51 -12.06
C GLU A 33 91.12 -21.76 -12.70
N ALA A 34 91.14 -20.42 -12.63
CA ALA A 34 92.26 -19.59 -13.09
C ALA A 34 93.55 -19.76 -12.25
N LEU A 35 93.45 -20.25 -11.02
CA LEU A 35 94.58 -20.47 -10.10
C LEU A 35 95.15 -21.90 -10.14
N GLY A 36 94.61 -22.79 -10.98
CA GLY A 36 95.20 -24.10 -11.28
C GLY A 36 94.97 -25.22 -10.23
N THR A 37 93.90 -25.14 -9.43
CA THR A 37 93.59 -26.15 -8.40
C THR A 37 92.88 -27.40 -8.93
N HIS A 38 93.12 -28.55 -8.28
CA HIS A 38 92.67 -29.90 -8.69
C HIS A 38 91.14 -30.08 -8.82
N PRO A 39 90.66 -30.89 -9.78
CA PRO A 39 89.24 -31.02 -10.16
C PRO A 39 88.30 -31.63 -9.10
N ASP A 40 88.82 -32.36 -8.11
CA ASP A 40 87.97 -33.07 -7.13
C ASP A 40 87.24 -32.13 -6.15
N VAL A 41 87.81 -30.95 -5.89
CA VAL A 41 87.21 -29.94 -4.99
C VAL A 41 86.03 -29.22 -5.67
N LEU A 42 86.12 -28.99 -6.98
CA LEU A 42 85.08 -28.35 -7.79
C LEU A 42 83.78 -29.17 -7.81
N VAL A 43 83.89 -30.49 -7.89
CA VAL A 43 82.72 -31.40 -7.91
C VAL A 43 81.99 -31.39 -6.56
N GLY A 44 82.72 -31.35 -5.44
CA GLY A 44 82.12 -31.30 -4.10
C GLY A 44 81.32 -30.02 -3.84
N PHE A 45 81.86 -28.86 -4.24
CA PHE A 45 81.14 -27.59 -4.13
C PHE A 45 79.93 -27.52 -5.05
N GLY A 46 80.08 -27.95 -6.32
CA GLY A 46 78.97 -28.00 -7.28
C GLY A 46 77.81 -28.89 -6.80
N ALA A 47 78.11 -30.06 -6.24
CA ALA A 47 77.12 -30.97 -5.70
C ALA A 47 76.36 -30.37 -4.50
N SER A 48 77.05 -29.73 -3.56
CA SER A 48 76.40 -29.11 -2.39
C SER A 48 75.50 -27.93 -2.76
N LEU A 49 75.92 -27.11 -3.73
CA LEU A 49 75.14 -25.98 -4.23
C LEU A 49 73.89 -26.45 -4.98
N PHE A 50 74.04 -27.52 -5.78
CA PHE A 50 72.91 -28.15 -6.46
C PHE A 50 71.88 -28.68 -5.45
N VAL A 51 72.34 -29.42 -4.42
CA VAL A 51 71.47 -29.95 -3.37
C VAL A 51 70.77 -28.82 -2.58
N ALA A 52 71.49 -27.74 -2.26
CA ALA A 52 70.92 -26.57 -1.60
C ALA A 52 69.88 -25.85 -2.48
N GLY A 53 70.15 -25.72 -3.78
CA GLY A 53 69.24 -25.14 -4.76
C GLY A 53 67.95 -25.96 -4.91
N VAL A 54 68.08 -27.28 -5.07
CA VAL A 54 66.93 -28.20 -5.16
C VAL A 54 66.11 -28.17 -3.88
N THR A 55 66.74 -28.21 -2.71
CA THR A 55 66.05 -28.13 -1.42
C THR A 55 65.29 -26.82 -1.27
N PHE A 56 65.87 -25.70 -1.72
CA PHE A 56 65.22 -24.40 -1.70
C PHE A 56 63.99 -24.34 -2.61
N VAL A 57 64.10 -24.85 -3.84
CA VAL A 57 62.98 -24.87 -4.79
C VAL A 57 61.83 -25.74 -4.24
N VAL A 58 62.13 -26.89 -3.66
CA VAL A 58 61.12 -27.77 -3.04
C VAL A 58 60.44 -27.07 -1.86
N GLN A 59 61.20 -26.40 -0.99
CA GLN A 59 60.63 -25.62 0.11
C GLN A 59 59.76 -24.47 -0.38
N PHE A 60 60.17 -23.78 -1.45
CA PHE A 60 59.39 -22.69 -2.04
C PHE A 60 58.07 -23.20 -2.63
N LEU A 61 58.10 -24.28 -3.40
CA LEU A 61 56.89 -24.88 -3.98
C LEU A 61 55.89 -25.29 -2.89
N TYR A 62 56.37 -25.92 -1.82
CA TYR A 62 55.53 -26.33 -0.69
C TYR A 62 54.90 -25.13 0.05
N ASP A 63 55.65 -24.04 0.24
CA ASP A 63 55.13 -22.82 0.87
C ASP A 63 54.09 -22.09 -0.01
N VAL A 64 54.24 -22.15 -1.33
CA VAL A 64 53.27 -21.57 -2.29
C VAL A 64 51.98 -22.37 -2.31
N GLU A 65 52.06 -23.70 -2.41
CA GLU A 65 50.90 -24.60 -2.39
C GLU A 65 50.07 -24.38 -1.12
N ARG A 66 50.73 -24.37 0.05
CA ARG A 66 50.06 -24.14 1.33
C ARG A 66 49.44 -22.74 1.47
N ARG A 67 49.92 -21.75 0.72
CA ARG A 67 49.31 -20.41 0.68
C ARG A 67 48.11 -20.36 -0.25
N LEU A 68 48.15 -21.06 -1.38
CA LEU A 68 47.04 -21.17 -2.30
C LEU A 68 45.85 -21.86 -1.63
N ASP A 69 46.06 -22.98 -0.92
CA ASP A 69 45.00 -23.69 -0.20
C ASP A 69 44.28 -22.78 0.81
N LYS A 70 45.06 -22.02 1.59
CA LYS A 70 44.51 -21.09 2.58
C LYS A 70 43.74 -19.93 1.93
N MET A 71 44.22 -19.45 0.79
CA MET A 71 43.59 -18.35 0.07
C MET A 71 42.28 -18.82 -0.57
N GLU A 72 42.25 -20.04 -1.12
CA GLU A 72 41.06 -20.67 -1.67
C GLU A 72 39.99 -20.90 -0.60
N GLU A 73 40.38 -21.40 0.58
CA GLU A 73 39.48 -21.60 1.72
C GLU A 73 38.89 -20.26 2.22
N GLN A 74 39.70 -19.19 2.26
CA GLN A 74 39.24 -17.85 2.63
C GLN A 74 38.31 -17.24 1.58
N LEU A 75 38.60 -17.41 0.28
CA LEU A 75 37.75 -16.94 -0.81
C LEU A 75 36.41 -17.68 -0.85
N SER A 76 36.42 -18.99 -0.64
CA SER A 76 35.20 -19.81 -0.62
C SER A 76 34.28 -19.40 0.53
N ARG A 77 34.82 -19.21 1.74
CA ARG A 77 34.03 -18.71 2.89
C ARG A 77 33.50 -17.30 2.63
N HIS A 78 34.32 -16.41 2.09
CA HIS A 78 33.90 -15.04 1.80
C HIS A 78 32.83 -14.97 0.71
N SER A 79 32.91 -15.84 -0.31
CA SER A 79 31.89 -15.99 -1.35
C SER A 79 30.56 -16.45 -0.76
N ALA A 80 30.58 -17.49 0.09
CA ALA A 80 29.37 -18.01 0.73
C ALA A 80 28.71 -16.98 1.67
N GLU A 81 29.50 -16.24 2.44
CA GLU A 81 29.01 -15.16 3.30
C GLU A 81 28.42 -13.99 2.49
N ASN A 82 29.04 -13.64 1.35
CA ASN A 82 28.50 -12.62 0.46
C ASN A 82 27.21 -13.08 -0.24
N GLU A 83 27.16 -14.32 -0.72
CA GLU A 83 25.96 -14.88 -1.36
C GLU A 83 24.77 -14.91 -0.40
N ALA A 84 25.00 -15.26 0.88
CA ALA A 84 23.97 -15.21 1.91
C ALA A 84 23.45 -13.79 2.16
N ARG A 85 24.36 -12.80 2.27
CA ARG A 85 23.99 -11.38 2.46
C ARG A 85 23.25 -10.80 1.25
N ILE A 86 23.67 -11.20 0.06
CA ILE A 86 23.06 -10.80 -1.21
C ILE A 86 21.64 -11.36 -1.31
N ASN A 87 21.44 -12.65 -0.99
CA ASN A 87 20.12 -13.28 -1.01
C ASN A 87 19.16 -12.66 0.03
N GLU A 88 19.62 -12.36 1.25
CA GLU A 88 18.80 -11.68 2.26
C GLU A 88 18.41 -10.26 1.82
N GLY A 89 19.35 -9.50 1.24
CA GLY A 89 19.09 -8.18 0.68
C GLY A 89 18.10 -8.19 -0.49
N PHE A 90 18.23 -9.16 -1.40
CA PHE A 90 17.33 -9.29 -2.53
C PHE A 90 15.92 -9.70 -2.14
N GLN A 91 15.72 -10.53 -1.12
CA GLN A 91 14.36 -10.90 -0.68
C GLN A 91 13.57 -9.70 -0.15
N ARG A 92 14.19 -8.82 0.66
CA ARG A 92 13.51 -7.63 1.21
C ARG A 92 13.28 -6.54 0.16
N ILE A 93 14.20 -6.37 -0.79
CA ILE A 93 14.02 -5.41 -1.89
C ILE A 93 12.96 -5.91 -2.88
N SER A 94 12.96 -7.23 -3.17
CA SER A 94 12.01 -7.84 -4.10
C SER A 94 10.56 -7.63 -3.70
N GLU A 95 10.22 -7.68 -2.41
CA GLU A 95 8.83 -7.56 -1.97
C GLU A 95 8.31 -6.11 -2.07
N ALA A 96 9.11 -5.13 -1.65
CA ALA A 96 8.76 -3.71 -1.82
C ALA A 96 8.67 -3.32 -3.29
N THR A 97 9.63 -3.76 -4.12
CA THR A 97 9.61 -3.51 -5.58
C THR A 97 8.44 -4.23 -6.26
N HIS A 98 8.06 -5.42 -5.80
CA HIS A 98 6.89 -6.15 -6.32
C HIS A 98 5.57 -5.45 -5.95
N LEU A 99 5.44 -4.93 -4.73
CA LEU A 99 4.26 -4.15 -4.35
C LEU A 99 4.16 -2.84 -5.15
N PHE A 100 5.27 -2.14 -5.37
CA PHE A 100 5.28 -0.94 -6.22
C PHE A 100 5.01 -1.26 -7.71
N SER A 101 5.50 -2.39 -8.23
CA SER A 101 5.21 -2.79 -9.61
C SER A 101 3.74 -3.20 -9.80
N LEU A 102 3.11 -3.83 -8.81
CA LEU A 102 1.67 -4.07 -8.81
C LEU A 102 0.87 -2.76 -8.79
N VAL A 103 1.38 -1.73 -8.10
CA VAL A 103 0.77 -0.39 -8.07
C VAL A 103 0.92 0.33 -9.42
N GLU A 104 2.10 0.29 -10.05
CA GLU A 104 2.31 0.82 -11.42
C GLU A 104 1.45 0.08 -12.47
N ALA A 105 1.22 -1.22 -12.27
CA ALA A 105 0.37 -2.02 -13.15
C ALA A 105 -1.14 -1.81 -12.90
N SER A 106 -1.52 -1.23 -11.75
CA SER A 106 -2.91 -0.94 -11.41
C SER A 106 -3.36 0.41 -11.98
N ALA A 107 -4.67 0.59 -12.21
CA ALA A 107 -5.24 1.87 -12.61
C ALA A 107 -5.25 2.93 -11.49
N MET A 108 -4.67 2.63 -10.31
CA MET A 108 -4.59 3.58 -9.19
C MET A 108 -3.47 4.59 -9.42
N GLN A 109 -3.70 5.84 -8.99
CA GLN A 109 -2.68 6.89 -9.07
C GLN A 109 -1.50 6.55 -8.14
N THR A 110 -0.34 6.24 -8.72
CA THR A 110 0.92 5.90 -8.01
C THR A 110 1.32 6.97 -6.98
N ASP A 111 0.98 8.24 -7.26
CA ASP A 111 1.23 9.37 -6.35
C ASP A 111 0.47 9.26 -5.03
N ALA A 112 -0.79 8.83 -5.06
CA ALA A 112 -1.62 8.72 -3.86
C ALA A 112 -1.10 7.64 -2.89
N ILE A 113 -0.61 6.52 -3.42
CA ILE A 113 -0.01 5.43 -2.63
C ILE A 113 1.35 5.85 -2.08
N THR A 114 2.16 6.54 -2.89
CA THR A 114 3.44 7.09 -2.44
C THR A 114 3.23 8.11 -1.31
N GLN A 115 2.22 8.96 -1.41
CA GLN A 115 1.83 9.87 -0.34
C GLN A 115 1.34 9.14 0.91
N LEU A 116 0.54 8.08 0.78
CA LEU A 116 0.09 7.27 1.91
C LEU A 116 1.28 6.67 2.66
N VAL A 117 2.16 5.94 1.97
CA VAL A 117 3.36 5.33 2.59
C VAL A 117 4.26 6.42 3.19
N GLY A 118 4.50 7.51 2.44
CA GLY A 118 5.34 8.61 2.89
C GLY A 118 4.80 9.32 4.14
N ASN A 119 3.48 9.48 4.25
CA ASN A 119 2.83 10.08 5.41
C ASN A 119 2.80 9.11 6.60
N SER A 120 2.54 7.82 6.37
CA SER A 120 2.54 6.80 7.43
C SER A 120 3.90 6.66 8.11
N VAL A 121 5.00 6.73 7.35
CA VAL A 121 6.38 6.66 7.92
C VAL A 121 6.73 7.88 8.78
N ARG A 122 6.06 9.03 8.57
CA ARG A 122 6.28 10.25 9.38
C ARG A 122 5.61 10.18 10.75
N ILE A 123 4.70 9.22 10.96
CA ILE A 123 3.97 9.08 12.21
C ILE A 123 4.92 8.54 13.27
N LYS A 124 5.21 9.37 14.27
CA LYS A 124 6.12 9.01 15.35
C LYS A 124 5.40 8.11 16.37
N PRO A 125 6.11 7.19 17.04
CA PRO A 125 5.55 6.39 18.15
C PRO A 125 5.05 7.20 19.36
N SER A 126 5.31 8.51 19.39
CA SER A 126 4.87 9.39 20.46
C SER A 126 4.24 10.66 19.87
N PRO A 127 3.05 11.08 20.34
CA PRO A 127 2.26 10.49 21.44
C PRO A 127 1.61 9.15 21.06
N GLN A 128 1.60 8.18 21.99
CA GLN A 128 1.11 6.80 21.74
C GLN A 128 -0.32 6.76 21.21
N LEU A 129 -1.22 7.60 21.75
CA LEU A 129 -2.60 7.69 21.29
C LEU A 129 -2.71 8.04 19.78
N VAL A 130 -1.85 8.94 19.30
CA VAL A 130 -1.83 9.35 17.90
C VAL A 130 -1.29 8.22 17.02
N PHE A 131 -0.27 7.51 17.51
CA PHE A 131 0.31 6.35 16.84
C PHE A 131 -0.70 5.20 16.73
N ASP A 132 -1.38 4.86 17.82
CA ASP A 132 -2.39 3.79 17.86
C ASP A 132 -3.59 4.10 16.96
N LEU A 133 -4.06 5.36 16.97
CA LEU A 133 -5.11 5.83 16.06
C LEU A 133 -4.69 5.69 14.60
N ALA A 134 -3.48 6.14 14.26
CA ALA A 134 -2.96 6.02 12.91
C ALA A 134 -2.82 4.56 12.45
N GLN A 135 -2.35 3.67 13.33
CA GLN A 135 -2.24 2.25 13.03
C GLN A 135 -3.62 1.62 12.77
N THR A 136 -4.61 2.00 13.59
CA THR A 136 -6.01 1.56 13.44
C THR A 136 -6.59 2.03 12.10
N GLU A 137 -6.36 3.29 11.71
CA GLU A 137 -6.85 3.81 10.41
C GLU A 137 -6.15 3.16 9.21
N ILE A 138 -4.83 2.91 9.28
CA ILE A 138 -4.11 2.19 8.20
C ILE A 138 -4.69 0.77 8.03
N GLN A 139 -4.95 0.08 9.14
CA GLN A 139 -5.56 -1.24 9.12
C GLN A 139 -6.97 -1.19 8.52
N ARG A 140 -7.80 -0.22 8.95
CA ARG A 140 -9.16 0.00 8.44
C ARG A 140 -9.16 0.27 6.94
N LEU A 141 -8.26 1.12 6.44
CA LEU A 141 -8.12 1.43 5.02
C LEU A 141 -7.69 0.19 4.21
N SER A 142 -6.76 -0.60 4.74
CA SER A 142 -6.31 -1.83 4.09
C SER A 142 -7.45 -2.85 3.94
N GLU A 143 -8.23 -3.07 5.01
CA GLU A 143 -9.40 -3.95 4.99
C GLU A 143 -10.50 -3.43 4.06
N MET A 144 -10.72 -2.12 4.03
CA MET A 144 -11.65 -1.47 3.11
C MET A 144 -11.26 -1.72 1.65
N LEU A 145 -10.00 -1.45 1.29
CA LEU A 145 -9.50 -1.65 -0.09
C LEU A 145 -9.60 -3.12 -0.52
N LYS A 146 -9.27 -4.05 0.38
CA LYS A 146 -9.43 -5.48 0.13
C LYS A 146 -10.89 -5.83 -0.18
N THR A 147 -11.81 -5.39 0.68
CA THR A 147 -13.24 -5.70 0.54
C THR A 147 -13.82 -5.10 -0.74
N LEU A 148 -13.45 -3.86 -1.09
CA LEU A 148 -13.84 -3.24 -2.36
C LEU A 148 -13.32 -4.00 -3.57
N GLY A 149 -12.06 -4.44 -3.54
CA GLY A 149 -11.46 -5.25 -4.60
C GLY A 149 -12.16 -6.60 -4.80
N ASP A 150 -12.60 -7.21 -3.70
CA ASP A 150 -13.32 -8.49 -3.71
C ASP A 150 -14.83 -8.35 -4.01
N SER A 151 -15.33 -7.13 -4.30
CA SER A 151 -16.77 -6.82 -4.43
C SER A 151 -17.60 -7.23 -3.20
N GLY A 152 -16.99 -7.07 -2.02
CA GLY A 152 -17.62 -7.29 -0.73
C GLY A 152 -18.39 -6.06 -0.23
N ASP A 153 -19.35 -6.30 0.64
CA ASP A 153 -20.10 -5.22 1.28
C ASP A 153 -19.33 -4.74 2.53
N LEU A 154 -19.30 -3.42 2.74
CA LEU A 154 -18.71 -2.79 3.92
C LEU A 154 -19.81 -2.27 4.83
N THR A 155 -19.63 -2.43 6.13
CA THR A 155 -20.50 -1.85 7.15
C THR A 155 -19.65 -1.00 8.07
N TYR A 156 -20.07 0.25 8.26
CA TYR A 156 -19.49 1.18 9.21
C TYR A 156 -20.54 1.47 10.29
N ASP A 157 -20.17 1.36 11.56
CA ASP A 157 -21.04 1.69 12.68
C ASP A 157 -21.09 3.23 12.84
N GLY A 158 -22.23 3.82 12.52
CA GLY A 158 -22.46 5.28 12.47
C GLY A 158 -22.67 5.83 11.05
N GLU A 159 -22.56 7.16 10.92
CA GLU A 159 -22.64 7.89 9.65
C GLU A 159 -21.23 8.04 9.04
N ASP A 160 -20.98 7.47 7.86
CA ASP A 160 -19.74 7.73 7.12
C ASP A 160 -19.96 8.83 6.06
N ARG A 161 -19.59 10.05 6.45
CA ARG A 161 -19.72 11.28 5.66
C ARG A 161 -18.77 11.33 4.47
N ASP A 162 -17.62 10.66 4.59
CA ASP A 162 -16.57 10.71 3.59
C ASP A 162 -16.89 9.77 2.43
N TRP A 163 -17.54 8.63 2.68
CA TRP A 163 -18.07 7.77 1.62
C TRP A 163 -19.13 8.49 0.78
N LEU A 164 -20.11 9.15 1.41
CA LEU A 164 -21.16 9.87 0.70
C LEU A 164 -20.58 10.94 -0.24
N LEU A 165 -19.69 11.80 0.28
CA LEU A 165 -19.06 12.86 -0.51
C LEU A 165 -18.08 12.30 -1.55
N GLY A 166 -17.31 11.29 -1.19
CA GLY A 166 -16.35 10.63 -2.07
C GLY A 166 -17.03 10.00 -3.29
N LEU A 167 -18.08 9.21 -3.07
CA LEU A 167 -18.84 8.57 -4.15
C LEU A 167 -19.48 9.61 -5.08
N THR A 168 -20.08 10.66 -4.50
CA THR A 168 -20.72 11.74 -5.28
C THR A 168 -19.72 12.53 -6.13
N LYS A 169 -18.47 12.68 -5.67
CA LYS A 169 -17.42 13.34 -6.45
C LYS A 169 -16.92 12.48 -7.62
N HIS A 170 -17.00 11.16 -7.51
CA HIS A 170 -16.42 10.22 -8.49
C HIS A 170 -17.46 9.49 -9.34
N VAL A 171 -18.75 9.77 -9.15
CA VAL A 171 -19.85 9.29 -10.00
C VAL A 171 -19.72 9.83 -11.42
N ASN A 172 -19.99 8.98 -12.43
CA ASN A 172 -19.74 9.28 -13.85
C ASN A 172 -21.00 9.27 -14.72
N HIS A 173 -22.05 8.57 -14.33
CA HIS A 173 -23.23 8.31 -15.17
C HIS A 173 -24.54 8.66 -14.46
N SER A 174 -24.77 8.14 -13.26
CA SER A 174 -26.05 8.34 -12.57
C SER A 174 -25.96 8.27 -11.06
N LEU A 175 -26.79 9.07 -10.40
CA LEU A 175 -27.05 9.03 -8.97
C LEU A 175 -28.56 8.93 -8.74
N ASP A 176 -29.01 7.80 -8.18
CA ASP A 176 -30.42 7.54 -7.88
C ASP A 176 -30.60 7.39 -6.36
N ALA A 177 -31.33 8.30 -5.72
CA ALA A 177 -31.43 8.38 -4.26
C ALA A 177 -32.87 8.26 -3.73
N ILE A 178 -33.05 7.48 -2.67
CA ILE A 178 -34.30 7.42 -1.89
C ILE A 178 -34.02 7.99 -0.50
N SER A 179 -34.86 8.94 -0.09
CA SER A 179 -34.85 9.54 1.24
C SER A 179 -36.21 9.45 1.90
N THR A 180 -36.27 8.96 3.12
CA THR A 180 -37.50 8.72 3.88
C THR A 180 -37.72 9.86 4.86
N THR A 181 -38.94 10.38 4.95
CA THR A 181 -39.28 11.49 5.84
C THR A 181 -39.68 11.08 7.24
N LEU A 182 -39.12 9.99 7.75
CA LEU A 182 -39.49 9.43 9.05
C LEU A 182 -39.48 10.53 10.12
N ASP A 183 -40.65 10.75 10.73
CA ASP A 183 -40.89 11.56 11.94
C ASP A 183 -40.06 10.99 13.09
N VAL A 184 -38.77 11.31 13.13
CA VAL A 184 -37.91 10.98 14.26
C VAL A 184 -38.23 11.98 15.36
N GLY A 185 -38.94 11.50 16.38
CA GLY A 185 -39.51 12.29 17.46
C GLY A 185 -38.57 13.38 17.96
N GLY A 186 -38.99 14.63 17.77
CA GLY A 186 -38.39 15.83 18.37
C GLY A 186 -37.10 16.34 17.74
N GLN A 187 -36.58 15.70 16.70
CA GLN A 187 -35.60 16.29 15.79
C GLN A 187 -36.03 15.94 14.37
N ASP A 188 -36.84 16.84 13.80
CA ASP A 188 -37.34 16.72 12.44
C ASP A 188 -36.15 16.50 11.48
N TYR A 189 -36.11 15.35 10.81
CA TYR A 189 -35.17 15.13 9.69
C TYR A 189 -35.41 16.15 8.55
N PHE A 190 -36.57 16.82 8.60
CA PHE A 190 -37.01 17.94 7.76
C PHE A 190 -36.99 19.29 8.45
N ASP A 191 -36.54 19.40 9.71
CA ASP A 191 -35.98 20.67 10.12
C ASP A 191 -34.87 20.90 9.12
N GLY A 192 -34.83 22.09 8.53
CA GLY A 192 -33.81 22.43 7.55
C GLY A 192 -32.38 22.13 8.00
N SER A 193 -32.15 21.77 9.27
CA SER A 193 -30.92 21.26 9.86
C SER A 193 -30.07 20.32 9.00
N LEU A 194 -30.56 19.25 8.36
CA LEU A 194 -29.69 18.37 7.56
C LEU A 194 -29.21 19.10 6.30
N TRP A 195 -30.15 19.61 5.49
CA TRP A 195 -29.83 20.26 4.23
C TRP A 195 -29.15 21.62 4.42
N GLN A 196 -29.33 22.27 5.56
CA GLN A 196 -28.62 23.49 6.00
C GLN A 196 -27.33 23.18 6.76
N SER A 197 -27.08 21.93 7.15
CA SER A 197 -25.81 21.53 7.76
C SER A 197 -24.66 21.67 6.78
N ASP A 198 -23.44 21.78 7.31
CA ASP A 198 -22.21 21.75 6.50
C ASP A 198 -22.17 20.52 5.59
N LEU A 199 -22.54 19.34 6.10
CA LEU A 199 -22.55 18.11 5.31
C LEU A 199 -23.57 18.18 4.17
N GLY A 200 -24.80 18.61 4.46
CA GLY A 200 -25.86 18.73 3.47
C GLY A 200 -25.49 19.70 2.35
N GLN A 201 -24.93 20.86 2.70
CA GLN A 201 -24.45 21.85 1.74
C GLN A 201 -23.30 21.32 0.88
N ARG A 202 -22.32 20.64 1.49
CA ARG A 202 -21.21 20.01 0.75
C ARG A 202 -21.68 18.89 -0.17
N TYR A 203 -22.73 18.16 0.22
CA TYR A 203 -23.32 17.12 -0.60
C TYR A 203 -24.08 17.71 -1.80
N LEU A 204 -24.88 18.76 -1.58
CA LEU A 204 -25.55 19.50 -2.67
C LEU A 204 -24.53 20.09 -3.66
N GLU A 205 -23.42 20.66 -3.17
CA GLU A 205 -22.35 21.16 -4.05
C GLU A 205 -21.71 20.01 -4.84
N ALA A 206 -21.43 18.87 -4.21
CA ALA A 206 -20.89 17.70 -4.91
C ALA A 206 -21.85 17.16 -5.99
N GLN A 207 -23.16 17.17 -5.73
CA GLN A 207 -24.19 16.82 -6.72
C GLN A 207 -24.25 17.83 -7.86
N ARG A 208 -24.22 19.13 -7.56
CA ARG A 208 -24.14 20.22 -8.54
C ARG A 208 -22.94 20.03 -9.45
N ASP A 209 -21.78 19.71 -8.90
CA ASP A 209 -20.56 19.43 -9.67
C ASP A 209 -20.71 18.16 -10.53
N ALA A 210 -21.39 17.14 -10.04
CA ALA A 210 -21.69 15.94 -10.83
C ALA A 210 -22.61 16.26 -12.02
N ILE A 211 -23.65 17.07 -11.80
CA ILE A 211 -24.57 17.51 -12.85
C ILE A 211 -23.85 18.36 -13.90
N ARG A 212 -22.93 19.24 -13.49
CA ARG A 212 -22.03 19.96 -14.41
C ARG A 212 -21.18 19.03 -15.28
N ARG A 213 -20.88 17.81 -14.81
CA ARG A 213 -20.21 16.74 -15.58
C ARG A 213 -21.17 15.88 -16.39
N ASN A 214 -22.45 16.26 -16.50
CA ASN A 214 -23.54 15.53 -17.16
C ASN A 214 -23.94 14.21 -16.47
N VAL A 215 -23.75 14.09 -15.16
CA VAL A 215 -24.29 12.97 -14.39
C VAL A 215 -25.79 13.20 -14.18
N ARG A 216 -26.62 12.20 -14.46
CA ARG A 216 -28.07 12.27 -14.17
C ARG A 216 -28.32 12.04 -12.69
N VAL A 217 -29.00 12.98 -12.01
CA VAL A 217 -29.30 12.88 -10.59
C VAL A 217 -30.82 12.87 -10.36
N ARG A 218 -31.31 11.82 -9.70
CA ARG A 218 -32.73 11.62 -9.39
C ARG A 218 -32.94 11.34 -7.90
N ARG A 219 -33.97 11.94 -7.31
CA ARG A 219 -34.31 11.71 -5.89
C ARG A 219 -35.80 11.42 -5.69
N ILE A 220 -36.10 10.40 -4.90
CA ILE A 220 -37.45 10.11 -4.41
C ILE A 220 -37.50 10.41 -2.91
N PHE A 221 -38.43 11.26 -2.50
CA PHE A 221 -38.80 11.44 -1.10
C PHE A 221 -39.97 10.51 -0.76
N ILE A 222 -39.79 9.62 0.21
CA ILE A 222 -40.87 8.77 0.73
C ILE A 222 -41.50 9.49 1.92
N LEU A 223 -42.71 10.00 1.73
CA LEU A 223 -43.41 10.77 2.74
C LEU A 223 -44.06 9.83 3.76
N ASP A 224 -43.89 10.13 5.04
CA ASP A 224 -44.58 9.44 6.13
C ASP A 224 -46.03 9.94 6.29
N ARG A 225 -46.26 11.22 6.00
CA ARG A 225 -47.55 11.94 6.09
C ARG A 225 -47.82 12.66 4.78
N ALA A 226 -49.06 12.59 4.28
CA ALA A 226 -49.42 13.20 3.00
C ALA A 226 -49.39 14.74 3.07
N GLU A 227 -49.61 15.31 4.25
CA GLU A 227 -49.62 16.75 4.50
C GLU A 227 -48.23 17.39 4.35
N LEU A 228 -47.14 16.62 4.41
CA LEU A 228 -45.78 17.13 4.27
C LEU A 228 -45.50 17.76 2.90
N VAL A 229 -46.26 17.41 1.85
CA VAL A 229 -46.12 18.06 0.54
C VAL A 229 -46.40 19.57 0.64
N GLU A 230 -47.28 19.97 1.56
CA GLU A 230 -47.69 21.35 1.78
C GLU A 230 -46.82 22.09 2.80
N ASP A 231 -45.87 21.39 3.44
CA ASP A 231 -45.00 21.95 4.46
C ASP A 231 -43.96 22.92 3.86
N GLU A 232 -43.76 24.07 4.49
CA GLU A 232 -42.84 25.10 4.01
C GLU A 232 -41.37 24.67 4.06
N ASN A 233 -40.97 23.88 5.07
CA ASN A 233 -39.61 23.36 5.16
C ASN A 233 -39.37 22.31 4.08
N PHE A 234 -40.35 21.43 3.84
CA PHE A 234 -40.30 20.47 2.74
C PHE A 234 -40.15 21.18 1.40
N ARG A 235 -41.00 22.18 1.11
CA ARG A 235 -40.89 23.01 -0.11
C ARG A 235 -39.53 23.67 -0.25
N ARG A 236 -38.93 24.17 0.84
CA ARG A 236 -37.59 24.75 0.83
C ARG A 236 -36.54 23.72 0.41
N VAL A 237 -36.61 22.50 0.95
CA VAL A 237 -35.70 21.39 0.58
C VAL A 237 -35.86 21.03 -0.90
N ILE A 238 -37.09 20.97 -1.40
CA ILE A 238 -37.37 20.74 -2.82
C ILE A 238 -36.79 21.86 -3.69
N GLY A 239 -36.94 23.12 -3.28
CA GLY A 239 -36.32 24.26 -3.93
C GLY A 239 -34.80 24.13 -4.05
N MET A 240 -34.11 23.74 -2.96
CA MET A 240 -32.66 23.53 -2.98
C MET A 240 -32.20 22.47 -3.99
N HIS A 241 -33.01 21.43 -4.22
CA HIS A 241 -32.72 20.37 -5.18
C HIS A 241 -33.01 20.81 -6.63
N HIS A 242 -34.11 21.52 -6.85
CA HIS A 242 -34.45 22.10 -8.16
C HIS A 242 -33.44 23.15 -8.61
N ASP A 243 -32.94 23.97 -7.68
CA ASP A 243 -31.91 24.99 -7.94
C ASP A 243 -30.61 24.41 -8.52
N ILE A 244 -30.39 23.11 -8.35
CA ILE A 244 -29.23 22.40 -8.89
C ILE A 244 -29.62 21.33 -9.92
N GLU A 245 -30.83 21.41 -10.48
CA GLU A 245 -31.34 20.56 -11.57
C GLU A 245 -31.48 19.06 -11.21
N ILE A 246 -31.72 18.74 -9.94
CA ILE A 246 -32.06 17.36 -9.55
C ILE A 246 -33.52 17.07 -9.88
N GLU A 247 -33.78 15.93 -10.53
CA GLU A 247 -35.14 15.46 -10.73
C GLU A 247 -35.70 14.91 -9.42
N VAL A 248 -36.72 15.57 -8.87
CA VAL A 248 -37.32 15.17 -7.59
C VAL A 248 -38.73 14.62 -7.77
N ARG A 249 -39.02 13.51 -7.09
CA ARG A 249 -40.36 12.92 -6.97
C ARG A 249 -40.69 12.63 -5.52
N ALA A 250 -41.98 12.56 -5.19
CA ALA A 250 -42.46 12.10 -3.90
C ALA A 250 -43.35 10.85 -4.03
N LEU A 251 -43.20 9.96 -3.06
CA LEU A 251 -44.10 8.84 -2.85
C LEU A 251 -45.05 9.19 -1.70
N ASP A 252 -46.33 9.31 -2.04
CA ASP A 252 -47.41 9.61 -1.09
C ASP A 252 -47.87 8.33 -0.36
N PRO A 253 -47.89 8.32 0.98
CA PRO A 253 -48.28 7.15 1.78
C PRO A 253 -49.74 6.72 1.55
N THR A 254 -50.60 7.61 1.04
CA THR A 254 -51.99 7.29 0.68
C THR A 254 -52.10 6.49 -0.61
N ARG A 255 -51.12 6.63 -1.52
CA ARG A 255 -51.02 5.90 -2.78
C ARG A 255 -50.21 4.62 -2.65
N PHE A 256 -49.38 4.53 -1.61
CA PHE A 256 -48.51 3.39 -1.36
C PHE A 256 -48.50 3.02 0.13
N PRO A 257 -49.25 1.98 0.55
CA PRO A 257 -49.34 1.59 1.96
C PRO A 257 -47.96 1.28 2.55
N ARG A 258 -47.71 1.74 3.79
CA ARG A 258 -46.40 1.64 4.48
C ARG A 258 -45.78 0.25 4.51
N GLN A 259 -46.60 -0.81 4.47
CA GLN A 259 -46.15 -2.21 4.41
C GLN A 259 -45.30 -2.58 3.18
N PHE A 260 -45.32 -1.74 2.14
CA PHE A 260 -44.52 -1.89 0.93
C PHE A 260 -43.27 -0.99 0.92
N ILE A 261 -43.14 -0.08 1.90
CA ILE A 261 -41.93 0.71 2.10
C ILE A 261 -40.85 -0.24 2.66
N PRO A 262 -39.67 -0.32 2.04
CA PRO A 262 -38.62 -1.23 2.49
C PRO A 262 -38.27 -1.02 3.97
N PRO A 263 -37.89 -2.08 4.71
CA PRO A 263 -37.44 -1.95 6.10
C PRO A 263 -36.04 -1.36 6.22
N PHE A 264 -35.28 -1.32 5.11
CA PHE A 264 -33.97 -0.70 5.02
C PHE A 264 -34.19 0.77 4.70
N GLY A 265 -33.59 1.65 5.49
CA GLY A 265 -33.72 3.09 5.34
C GLY A 265 -33.15 3.62 4.03
N ASP A 266 -32.87 4.92 4.03
CA ASP A 266 -32.39 5.68 2.88
C ASP A 266 -31.24 4.98 2.17
N PHE A 267 -31.28 5.00 0.84
CA PHE A 267 -30.19 4.49 0.02
C PHE A 267 -29.96 5.32 -1.23
N ILE A 268 -28.73 5.27 -1.72
CA ILE A 268 -28.29 5.92 -2.94
C ILE A 268 -27.57 4.88 -3.79
N VAL A 269 -27.85 4.87 -5.10
CA VAL A 269 -27.12 4.05 -6.08
C VAL A 269 -26.28 4.96 -6.96
N PHE A 270 -24.99 4.67 -7.04
CA PHE A 270 -24.01 5.36 -7.87
C PHE A 270 -23.65 4.46 -9.06
N ASP A 271 -23.83 4.97 -10.27
CA ASP A 271 -23.50 4.35 -11.57
C ASP A 271 -24.07 2.92 -11.76
N GLY A 272 -25.05 2.51 -10.96
CA GLY A 272 -25.58 1.15 -10.97
C GLY A 272 -24.62 0.08 -10.43
N VAL A 273 -23.50 0.48 -9.81
CA VAL A 273 -22.43 -0.44 -9.38
C VAL A 273 -22.15 -0.41 -7.87
N VAL A 274 -22.54 0.68 -7.19
CA VAL A 274 -22.36 0.81 -5.74
C VAL A 274 -23.64 1.36 -5.13
N SER A 275 -24.06 0.79 -3.99
CA SER A 275 -25.18 1.30 -3.22
C SER A 275 -24.76 1.67 -1.81
N TYR A 276 -24.95 2.95 -1.46
CA TYR A 276 -24.78 3.49 -0.12
C TYR A 276 -26.11 3.37 0.62
N GLN A 277 -26.14 2.74 1.79
CA GLN A 277 -27.36 2.57 2.60
C GLN A 277 -27.13 3.05 4.02
N THR A 278 -28.13 3.68 4.62
CA THR A 278 -28.12 4.03 6.05
C THR A 278 -29.23 3.29 6.78
N SER A 279 -28.88 2.67 7.91
CA SER A 279 -29.83 1.99 8.80
C SER A 279 -29.96 2.73 10.13
N PRO A 280 -31.18 2.96 10.66
CA PRO A 280 -31.40 3.65 11.94
C PRO A 280 -31.05 2.77 13.16
N SER A 281 -30.62 3.42 14.25
CA SER A 281 -30.11 2.79 15.50
C SER A 281 -31.14 2.08 16.35
N ALA A 282 -32.42 2.25 16.07
CA ALA A 282 -33.50 1.59 16.78
C ALA A 282 -34.59 1.14 15.80
N PRO A 283 -35.32 0.04 16.10
CA PRO A 283 -36.56 -0.28 15.40
C PRO A 283 -37.51 0.92 15.45
N VAL A 284 -38.26 1.13 14.36
CA VAL A 284 -39.21 2.25 14.14
C VAL A 284 -40.25 2.44 15.29
N THR A 285 -40.36 1.47 16.20
CA THR A 285 -41.20 1.53 17.40
C THR A 285 -40.67 2.40 18.54
N ASP A 286 -39.37 2.74 18.59
CA ASP A 286 -38.78 3.58 19.65
C ASP A 286 -38.36 4.96 19.09
N LEU A 287 -39.37 5.80 18.86
CA LEU A 287 -39.32 7.04 18.06
C LEU A 287 -38.44 8.16 18.62
N ASN A 288 -37.93 8.06 19.85
CA ASN A 288 -37.25 9.17 20.52
C ASN A 288 -35.72 9.22 20.33
N ARG A 289 -35.09 8.27 19.62
CA ARG A 289 -33.61 8.20 19.47
C ARG A 289 -33.12 7.51 18.18
N ALA A 290 -33.74 7.74 17.03
CA ALA A 290 -33.24 7.16 15.78
C ALA A 290 -32.04 7.97 15.22
N THR A 291 -30.85 7.76 15.79
CA THR A 291 -29.57 8.13 15.15
C THR A 291 -29.27 7.14 14.01
N ILE A 292 -28.41 7.47 13.05
CA ILE A 292 -27.91 6.47 12.08
C ILE A 292 -27.07 5.44 12.84
N ALA A 293 -27.46 4.16 12.81
CA ALA A 293 -26.74 3.06 13.46
C ALA A 293 -25.53 2.63 12.64
N SER A 294 -25.74 2.55 11.34
CA SER A 294 -24.73 2.05 10.43
C SER A 294 -24.95 2.58 9.02
N THR A 295 -23.82 2.74 8.35
CA THR A 295 -23.72 3.03 6.94
C THR A 295 -23.15 1.81 6.25
N GLN A 296 -23.79 1.34 5.19
CA GLN A 296 -23.35 0.20 4.41
C GLN A 296 -23.00 0.63 2.99
N LEU A 297 -21.87 0.14 2.51
CA LEU A 297 -21.49 0.22 1.11
C LEU A 297 -21.64 -1.16 0.49
N ILE A 298 -22.66 -1.31 -0.34
CA ILE A 298 -22.96 -2.55 -1.05
C ILE A 298 -22.31 -2.47 -2.43
N THR A 299 -21.41 -3.39 -2.71
CA THR A 299 -20.74 -3.51 -4.02
C THR A 299 -21.08 -4.83 -4.73
N ASN A 300 -21.73 -5.77 -4.02
CA ASN A 300 -22.19 -7.01 -4.62
C ASN A 300 -23.18 -6.74 -5.78
N PRO A 301 -22.87 -7.14 -7.04
CA PRO A 301 -23.68 -6.76 -8.21
C PRO A 301 -25.14 -7.19 -8.12
N VAL A 302 -25.42 -8.36 -7.52
CA VAL A 302 -26.80 -8.88 -7.39
C VAL A 302 -27.61 -8.02 -6.41
N LYS A 303 -26.99 -7.56 -5.32
CA LYS A 303 -27.64 -6.69 -4.35
C LYS A 303 -27.81 -5.27 -4.89
N VAL A 304 -26.82 -4.74 -5.60
CA VAL A 304 -26.91 -3.42 -6.23
C VAL A 304 -28.01 -3.41 -7.29
N GLN A 305 -28.06 -4.42 -8.17
CA GLN A 305 -29.11 -4.53 -9.18
C GLN A 305 -30.52 -4.54 -8.56
N ARG A 306 -30.69 -5.22 -7.43
CA ARG A 306 -31.97 -5.20 -6.69
C ARG A 306 -32.37 -3.79 -6.25
N ASN A 307 -31.40 -2.98 -5.82
CA ASN A 307 -31.66 -1.59 -5.44
C ASN A 307 -31.97 -0.72 -6.67
N VAL A 308 -31.29 -0.94 -7.80
CA VAL A 308 -31.59 -0.29 -9.08
C VAL A 308 -33.02 -0.59 -9.53
N ASP A 309 -33.41 -1.86 -9.56
CA ASP A 309 -34.75 -2.29 -9.97
C ASP A 309 -35.82 -1.67 -9.07
N ARG A 310 -35.58 -1.73 -7.76
CA ARG A 310 -36.47 -1.12 -6.75
C ARG A 310 -36.60 0.38 -6.94
N PHE A 311 -35.50 1.11 -7.12
CA PHE A 311 -35.55 2.54 -7.38
C PHE A 311 -36.40 2.84 -8.61
N ASN A 312 -36.16 2.12 -9.72
CA ASN A 312 -36.88 2.33 -10.96
C ASN A 312 -38.38 2.01 -10.85
N ASP A 313 -38.77 1.01 -10.06
CA ASP A 313 -40.17 0.70 -9.81
C ASP A 313 -40.86 1.78 -8.98
N LEU A 314 -40.20 2.29 -7.94
CA LEU A 314 -40.71 3.42 -7.16
C LEU A 314 -40.77 4.70 -8.00
N TRP A 315 -39.77 4.93 -8.86
CA TRP A 315 -39.71 6.11 -9.72
C TRP A 315 -40.93 6.20 -10.66
N LYS A 316 -41.40 5.07 -11.19
CA LYS A 316 -42.57 5.00 -12.10
C LYS A 316 -43.86 5.46 -11.42
N VAL A 317 -44.02 5.19 -10.12
CA VAL A 317 -45.25 5.48 -9.37
C VAL A 317 -45.17 6.77 -8.54
N ALA A 318 -43.97 7.26 -8.27
CA ALA A 318 -43.76 8.52 -7.56
C ALA A 318 -44.22 9.72 -8.39
N ALA A 319 -44.85 10.69 -7.73
CA ALA A 319 -45.34 11.91 -8.36
C ALA A 319 -44.20 12.92 -8.50
N PRO A 320 -44.03 13.59 -9.66
CA PRO A 320 -43.07 14.67 -9.81
C PRO A 320 -43.41 15.81 -8.85
N LEU A 321 -42.38 16.36 -8.21
CA LEU A 321 -42.48 17.58 -7.42
C LEU A 321 -41.96 18.73 -8.27
N THR A 322 -42.78 19.77 -8.44
CA THR A 322 -42.42 21.04 -9.09
C THR A 322 -42.21 22.10 -8.03
#